data_AF-A0A183VAR2-F1
#
_entry.id   AF-A0A183VAR2-F1
#
_cell.length_a   1.000
_cell.length_b   1.000
_cell.length_c   1.000
_cell.angle_alpha   90.00
_cell.angle_beta   90.00
_cell.angle_gamma   90.00
#
_symmetry.space_group_name_H-M   'P 1'
#
loop_
_entity.id
_entity.type
_entity.pdbx_description
1 polymer ?
#
loop_
_entity_poly.entity_id
_entity_poly.type
_entity_poly.pdbx_seq_one_letter_code
_entity_poly.pdbx_strand_id
1 'polypeptide(L)'
;MNTKTSVICRKFDHRCPSMNTKTSVICRKFDHHCPWVNTCVNYCNYKFFVLFLGYGLALCLFGFFTDVQYFIAFWKNELKFNEGFGRFHILFLFFVSGMFAVSLSCLFFYHLYLTSRNQSTIESFRPPLFSYGPDKNAYNLGIRRNFQQIFGRNRLLWLLPIFSSYVFVFLPRACLRWLYCSNSRFKQ
;
A
#
# COMPACT_ATOMS: atom_id res chain seq x y z
N MET A 1 -34.08 -9.68 -8.71
CA MET A 1 -33.40 -8.78 -7.74
C MET A 1 -32.17 -9.50 -7.16
N ASN A 2 -31.05 -8.79 -6.99
CA ASN A 2 -29.78 -9.20 -6.34
C ASN A 2 -28.77 -10.07 -7.10
N THR A 3 -28.28 -9.60 -8.26
CA THR A 3 -27.06 -10.13 -8.92
C THR A 3 -25.76 -9.44 -8.49
N LYS A 4 -25.79 -8.42 -7.62
CA LYS A 4 -24.58 -7.65 -7.22
C LYS A 4 -23.85 -8.20 -5.99
N THR A 5 -24.45 -9.13 -5.25
CA THR A 5 -23.84 -9.73 -4.04
C THR A 5 -22.81 -10.82 -4.35
N SER A 6 -22.83 -11.39 -5.56
CA SER A 6 -21.94 -12.50 -5.96
C SER A 6 -20.57 -12.07 -6.52
N VAL A 7 -20.35 -10.77 -6.78
CA VAL A 7 -19.10 -10.25 -7.36
C VAL A 7 -17.96 -10.17 -6.32
N ILE A 8 -18.27 -10.16 -5.02
CA ILE A 8 -17.27 -10.07 -3.94
C ILE A 8 -16.53 -11.42 -3.72
N CYS A 9 -17.09 -12.54 -4.21
CA CYS A 9 -16.55 -13.89 -3.99
C CYS A 9 -15.68 -14.43 -5.14
N ARG A 10 -15.50 -13.71 -6.25
CA ARG A 10 -14.76 -14.19 -7.44
C ARG A 10 -13.51 -13.39 -7.79
N LYS A 11 -12.88 -12.75 -6.81
CA LYS A 11 -11.57 -12.13 -7.05
C LYS A 11 -10.50 -13.19 -6.82
N PHE A 12 -9.80 -13.58 -7.89
CA PHE A 12 -8.93 -14.76 -7.91
C PHE A 12 -7.95 -14.78 -6.72
N ASP A 13 -7.97 -15.92 -6.04
CA ASP A 13 -7.03 -16.29 -5.00
C ASP A 13 -5.73 -16.73 -5.68
N HIS A 14 -4.64 -15.98 -5.48
CA HIS A 14 -3.35 -16.33 -6.07
C HIS A 14 -2.41 -16.92 -5.02
N ARG A 15 -1.52 -17.80 -5.48
CA ARG A 15 -0.44 -18.37 -4.69
C ARG A 15 0.65 -17.31 -4.50
N CYS A 16 1.06 -17.04 -3.24
CA CYS A 16 2.16 -16.12 -2.96
C CYS A 16 3.47 -16.68 -3.59
N PRO A 17 4.10 -15.98 -4.55
CA PRO A 17 5.26 -16.52 -5.27
C PRO A 17 6.56 -16.57 -4.44
N SER A 18 6.59 -15.90 -3.29
CA SER A 18 7.83 -15.66 -2.52
C SER A 18 8.25 -16.81 -1.61
N MET A 19 7.47 -17.90 -1.52
CA MET A 19 7.76 -18.99 -0.59
C MET A 19 8.20 -20.25 -1.33
N ASN A 20 9.52 -20.48 -1.30
CA ASN A 20 10.20 -21.73 -1.69
C ASN A 20 10.00 -22.87 -0.68
N THR A 21 8.97 -22.81 0.18
CA THR A 21 8.70 -23.80 1.22
C THR A 21 7.32 -24.40 1.01
N LYS A 22 7.19 -25.69 1.35
CA LYS A 22 6.12 -26.65 1.03
C LYS A 22 4.68 -26.29 1.48
N THR A 23 4.38 -25.03 1.77
CA THR A 23 3.08 -24.52 2.20
C THR A 23 2.70 -23.28 1.39
N SER A 24 1.99 -23.48 0.29
CA SER A 24 1.37 -22.39 -0.46
C SER A 24 0.30 -21.69 0.36
N VAL A 25 0.56 -20.46 0.79
CA VAL A 25 -0.47 -19.60 1.37
C VAL A 25 -1.27 -18.98 0.22
N ILE A 26 -2.59 -19.21 0.25
CA ILE A 26 -3.53 -18.56 -0.67
C ILE A 26 -3.75 -17.12 -0.21
N CYS A 27 -3.45 -16.15 -1.09
CA CYS A 27 -3.67 -14.74 -0.83
C CYS A 27 -4.95 -14.26 -1.53
N ARG A 28 -5.94 -13.84 -0.73
CA ARG A 28 -7.19 -13.28 -1.28
C ARG A 28 -6.96 -11.91 -1.89
N LYS A 29 -7.38 -11.74 -3.15
CA LYS A 29 -7.08 -10.55 -3.97
C LYS A 29 -5.60 -10.16 -3.81
N PHE A 30 -4.73 -11.09 -4.18
CA PHE A 30 -3.31 -10.84 -4.23
C PHE A 30 -3.01 -9.63 -5.12
N ASP A 31 -2.13 -8.75 -4.63
CA ASP A 31 -1.68 -7.58 -5.38
C ASP A 31 -0.26 -7.78 -5.88
N HIS A 32 0.70 -7.91 -4.96
CA HIS A 32 2.10 -8.18 -5.25
C HIS A 32 2.83 -8.70 -4.00
N HIS A 33 4.02 -9.26 -4.18
CA HIS A 33 4.95 -9.45 -3.07
C HIS A 33 5.81 -8.20 -2.93
N CYS A 34 5.82 -7.57 -1.76
CA CYS A 34 6.60 -6.37 -1.50
C CYS A 34 7.83 -6.72 -0.65
N PRO A 35 9.05 -6.66 -1.22
CA PRO A 35 10.28 -6.94 -0.48
C PRO A 35 10.50 -5.98 0.69
N TRP A 36 10.09 -4.72 0.55
CA TRP A 36 10.29 -3.64 1.54
C TRP A 36 9.57 -3.89 2.86
N VAL A 37 8.40 -4.53 2.81
CA VAL A 37 7.65 -4.95 4.01
C VAL A 37 7.77 -6.46 4.26
N ASN A 38 8.61 -7.14 3.48
CA ASN A 38 8.86 -8.59 3.53
C ASN A 38 7.57 -9.42 3.60
N THR A 39 6.52 -9.02 2.88
CA THR A 39 5.22 -9.69 2.93
C THR A 39 4.44 -9.54 1.62
N CYS A 40 3.53 -10.49 1.39
CA CYS A 40 2.58 -10.43 0.27
C CYS A 40 1.48 -9.40 0.58
N VAL A 41 1.33 -8.39 -0.27
CA VAL A 41 0.26 -7.39 -0.24
C VAL A 41 -0.99 -7.99 -0.90
N ASN A 42 -2.09 -7.98 -0.18
CA ASN A 42 -3.35 -8.62 -0.54
C ASN A 42 -4.52 -7.91 0.15
N TYR A 43 -5.75 -8.38 -0.04
CA TYR A 43 -6.94 -7.73 0.53
C TYR A 43 -6.85 -7.41 2.03
N CYS A 44 -6.30 -8.32 2.82
CA CYS A 44 -6.27 -8.21 4.29
C CYS A 44 -5.37 -7.07 4.78
N ASN A 45 -4.29 -6.75 4.05
CA ASN A 45 -3.32 -5.73 4.45
C ASN A 45 -3.21 -4.56 3.46
N TYR A 46 -3.99 -4.55 2.37
CA TYR A 46 -3.94 -3.51 1.34
C TYR A 46 -4.20 -2.11 1.90
N LYS A 47 -5.16 -1.96 2.83
CA LYS A 47 -5.42 -0.68 3.51
C LYS A 47 -4.16 -0.17 4.22
N PHE A 48 -3.50 -1.02 5.00
CA PHE A 48 -2.28 -0.65 5.73
C PHE A 48 -1.14 -0.30 4.78
N PHE A 49 -1.03 -1.01 3.66
CA PHE A 49 -0.03 -0.69 2.64
C PHE A 49 -0.27 0.70 2.01
N VAL A 50 -1.52 1.03 1.62
CA VAL A 50 -1.82 2.36 1.08
C VAL A 50 -1.58 3.46 2.13
N LEU A 51 -1.91 3.21 3.40
CA LEU A 51 -1.62 4.14 4.50
C LEU A 51 -0.12 4.28 4.75
N PHE A 52 0.64 3.18 4.71
CA PHE A 52 2.10 3.18 4.81
C PHE A 52 2.73 4.07 3.72
N LEU A 53 2.28 3.93 2.47
CA LEU A 53 2.74 4.79 1.38
C LEU A 53 2.38 6.27 1.61
N GLY A 54 1.15 6.55 2.03
CA GLY A 54 0.68 7.92 2.28
C GLY A 54 1.41 8.61 3.43
N TYR A 55 1.58 7.91 4.57
CA TYR A 55 2.32 8.44 5.71
C TYR A 55 3.82 8.55 5.44
N GLY A 56 4.41 7.58 4.73
CA GLY A 56 5.80 7.67 4.28
C GLY A 56 6.01 8.87 3.36
N LEU A 57 5.10 9.10 2.40
CA LEU A 57 5.14 10.27 1.53
C LEU A 57 5.03 11.57 2.34
N ALA A 58 4.09 11.66 3.27
CA ALA A 58 3.92 12.84 4.12
C ALA A 58 5.19 13.13 4.94
N LEU A 59 5.83 12.10 5.49
CA LEU A 59 7.09 12.24 6.23
C LEU A 59 8.23 12.71 5.33
N CYS A 60 8.38 12.14 4.13
CA CYS A 60 9.41 12.56 3.18
C CYS A 60 9.19 13.99 2.69
N LEU A 61 7.95 14.40 2.40
CA LEU A 61 7.62 15.77 2.01
C LEU A 61 7.88 16.74 3.17
N PHE A 62 7.46 16.38 4.39
CA PHE A 62 7.73 17.19 5.58
C PHE A 62 9.23 17.42 5.74
N GLY A 63 10.04 16.36 5.74
CA GLY A 63 11.50 16.45 5.82
C GLY A 63 12.10 17.29 4.70
N PHE A 64 11.69 17.04 3.46
CA PHE A 64 12.17 17.81 2.30
C PHE A 64 11.87 19.31 2.45
N PHE A 65 10.63 19.69 2.75
CA PHE A 65 10.24 21.09 2.90
C PHE A 65 10.88 21.77 4.11
N THR A 66 11.05 21.06 5.23
CA THR A 66 11.78 21.61 6.38
C THR A 66 13.25 21.81 6.06
N ASP A 67 13.84 20.94 5.22
CA ASP A 67 15.25 20.98 4.87
C ASP A 67 15.57 22.02 3.79
N VAL A 68 14.61 22.43 2.95
CA VAL A 68 14.81 23.46 1.89
C VAL A 68 15.47 24.72 2.46
N GLN A 69 15.01 25.25 3.60
CA GLN A 69 15.59 26.46 4.18
C GLN A 69 17.04 26.26 4.62
N TYR A 70 17.38 25.09 5.18
CA TYR A 70 18.72 24.76 5.63
C TYR A 70 19.65 24.46 4.45
N PHE A 71 19.12 23.86 3.39
CA PHE A 71 19.82 23.68 2.13
C PHE A 71 20.15 25.02 1.48
N ILE A 72 19.23 25.99 1.46
CA ILE A 72 19.51 27.34 0.96
C ILE A 72 20.57 28.03 1.84
N ALA A 73 20.43 27.98 3.16
CA ALA A 73 21.40 28.55 4.09
C ALA A 73 22.79 27.92 3.98
N PHE A 74 22.86 26.62 3.65
CA PHE A 74 24.11 25.92 3.37
C PHE A 74 24.87 26.57 2.21
N TRP A 75 24.19 26.80 1.08
CA TRP A 75 24.81 27.42 -0.11
C TRP A 75 25.12 28.91 0.08
N LYS A 76 24.43 29.58 1.00
CA LYS A 76 24.73 30.97 1.39
C LYS A 76 25.85 31.10 2.43
N ASN A 77 26.41 29.99 2.93
CA ASN A 77 27.38 29.97 4.02
C ASN A 77 26.84 30.61 5.34
N GLU A 78 25.52 30.57 5.56
CA GLU A 78 24.86 31.17 6.74
C GLU A 78 24.75 30.19 7.92
N LEU A 79 25.13 28.92 7.73
CA LEU A 79 25.03 27.88 8.75
C LEU A 79 26.18 27.95 9.78
N LYS A 80 25.81 28.19 11.05
CA LYS A 80 26.72 28.25 12.22
C LYS A 80 27.03 26.89 12.87
N PHE A 81 26.71 25.77 12.21
CA PHE A 81 26.95 24.42 12.76
C PHE A 81 28.45 24.10 12.84
N ASN A 82 28.84 23.27 13.82
CA ASN A 82 30.20 22.72 13.93
C ASN A 82 30.64 22.11 12.59
N GLU A 83 31.83 22.49 12.13
CA GLU A 83 32.43 22.04 10.88
C GLU A 83 32.42 20.50 10.78
N GLY A 84 31.85 19.97 9.69
CA GLY A 84 31.81 18.53 9.38
C GLY A 84 30.41 17.90 9.43
N PHE A 85 30.04 17.31 10.57
CA PHE A 85 28.90 16.38 10.64
C PHE A 85 27.54 17.03 10.33
N GLY A 86 27.23 18.19 10.93
CA GLY A 86 25.95 18.86 10.72
C GLY A 86 25.71 19.27 9.27
N ARG A 87 26.77 19.72 8.58
CA ARG A 87 26.74 20.12 7.17
C ARG A 87 26.45 18.95 6.23
N PHE A 88 27.11 17.81 6.44
CA PHE A 88 26.88 16.61 5.65
C PHE A 88 25.45 16.06 5.83
N HIS A 89 24.96 16.05 7.08
CA HIS A 89 23.62 15.55 7.39
C HIS A 89 22.52 16.33 6.67
N ILE A 90 22.60 17.66 6.58
CA ILE A 90 21.59 18.49 5.90
C ILE A 90 21.52 18.13 4.41
N LEU A 91 22.67 18.03 3.73
CA LEU A 91 22.71 17.64 2.31
C LEU A 91 22.15 16.23 2.11
N PHE A 92 22.60 15.28 2.94
CA PHE A 92 22.17 13.89 2.85
C PHE A 92 20.65 13.76 3.06
N LEU A 93 20.11 14.39 4.11
CA LEU A 93 18.68 14.35 4.40
C LEU A 93 17.84 15.02 3.30
N PHE A 94 18.30 16.14 2.74
CA PHE A 94 17.62 16.82 1.64
C PHE A 94 17.49 15.93 0.40
N PHE A 95 18.58 15.31 -0.05
CA PHE A 95 18.56 14.45 -1.23
C PHE A 95 17.78 13.15 -0.98
N VAL A 96 17.98 12.50 0.17
CA VAL A 96 17.29 11.25 0.51
C VAL A 96 15.78 11.50 0.64
N SER A 97 15.36 12.51 1.40
CA SER A 97 13.94 12.84 1.54
C SER A 97 13.29 13.19 0.20
N GLY A 98 13.97 13.96 -0.65
CA GLY A 98 13.50 14.29 -2.00
C GLY A 98 13.34 13.07 -2.91
N MET A 99 14.36 12.19 -2.98
CA MET A 99 14.31 10.98 -3.81
C MET A 99 13.20 10.01 -3.37
N PHE A 100 13.04 9.81 -2.07
CA PHE A 100 11.96 8.99 -1.53
C PHE A 100 10.59 9.65 -1.72
N ALA A 101 10.47 10.97 -1.57
CA ALA A 101 9.21 11.68 -1.82
C ALA A 101 8.73 11.48 -3.27
N VAL A 102 9.61 11.62 -4.26
CA VAL A 102 9.28 11.39 -5.67
C VAL A 102 8.86 9.94 -5.90
N SER A 103 9.67 8.99 -5.43
CA SER A 103 9.42 7.55 -5.61
C SER A 103 8.10 7.09 -4.96
N LEU A 104 7.86 7.53 -3.71
CA LEU A 104 6.64 7.22 -2.98
C LEU A 104 5.42 7.92 -3.57
N SER A 105 5.56 9.13 -4.12
CA SER A 105 4.46 9.82 -4.82
C SER A 105 3.95 8.98 -5.99
N CYS A 106 4.83 8.54 -6.88
CA CYS A 106 4.47 7.72 -8.03
C CYS A 106 3.72 6.45 -7.60
N LEU A 107 4.25 5.74 -6.60
CA LEU A 107 3.66 4.51 -6.12
C LEU A 107 2.31 4.74 -5.40
N PHE A 108 2.23 5.77 -4.56
CA PHE A 108 1.02 6.12 -3.82
C PHE A 108 -0.12 6.49 -4.77
N PHE A 109 0.11 7.41 -5.72
CA PHE A 109 -0.92 7.82 -6.67
C PHE A 109 -1.32 6.69 -7.62
N TYR A 110 -0.38 5.82 -8.00
CA TYR A 110 -0.72 4.62 -8.75
C TYR A 110 -1.67 3.70 -7.98
N HIS A 111 -1.42 3.43 -6.69
CA HIS A 111 -2.32 2.61 -5.87
C HIS A 111 -3.65 3.30 -5.56
N LEU A 112 -3.70 4.63 -5.47
CA LEU A 112 -4.97 5.38 -5.42
C LEU A 112 -5.76 5.23 -6.71
N TYR A 113 -5.10 5.30 -7.86
CA TYR A 113 -5.71 5.04 -9.16
C TYR A 113 -6.27 3.62 -9.24
N LEU A 114 -5.50 2.59 -8.89
CA LEU A 114 -5.97 1.20 -8.84
C LEU A 114 -7.16 1.02 -7.88
N THR A 115 -7.11 1.67 -6.72
CA THR A 115 -8.22 1.68 -5.76
C THR A 115 -9.47 2.31 -6.37
N SER A 116 -9.33 3.41 -7.11
CA SER A 116 -10.44 4.09 -7.78
C SER A 116 -11.11 3.23 -8.85
N ARG A 117 -10.39 2.28 -9.46
CA ARG A 117 -10.88 1.33 -10.48
C ARG A 117 -11.24 -0.05 -9.92
N ASN A 118 -11.00 -0.27 -8.62
CA ASN A 118 -11.07 -1.57 -7.98
C ASN A 118 -10.28 -2.66 -8.70
N GLN A 119 -9.01 -2.37 -9.01
CA GLN A 119 -8.08 -3.31 -9.65
C GLN A 119 -6.96 -3.63 -8.67
N SER A 120 -6.42 -4.85 -8.72
CA SER A 120 -5.08 -5.12 -8.20
C SER A 120 -4.01 -4.75 -9.23
N THR A 121 -2.74 -4.69 -8.82
CA THR A 121 -1.62 -4.48 -9.73
C THR A 121 -1.57 -5.55 -10.83
N ILE A 122 -1.85 -6.81 -10.52
CA ILE A 122 -1.93 -7.88 -11.54
C ILE A 122 -3.07 -7.66 -12.52
N GLU A 123 -4.25 -7.27 -12.01
CA GLU A 123 -5.43 -7.00 -12.84
C GLU A 123 -5.24 -5.78 -13.75
N SER A 124 -4.34 -4.85 -13.39
CA SER A 124 -4.00 -3.71 -14.22
C SER A 124 -3.18 -4.09 -15.45
N PHE A 125 -2.33 -5.11 -15.34
CA PHE A 125 -1.52 -5.68 -16.43
C PHE A 125 -2.28 -6.73 -17.23
N ARG A 126 -3.07 -7.57 -16.57
CA ARG A 126 -3.82 -8.66 -17.20
C ARG A 126 -5.29 -8.60 -16.78
N PRO A 127 -6.21 -8.25 -17.69
CA PRO A 127 -7.62 -8.17 -17.33
C PRO A 127 -8.12 -9.56 -16.90
N PRO A 128 -8.98 -9.63 -15.88
CA PRO A 128 -9.62 -10.88 -15.49
C PRO A 128 -10.50 -11.41 -16.62
N LEU A 129 -10.45 -12.73 -16.83
CA LEU A 129 -11.24 -13.43 -17.83
C LEU A 129 -12.57 -13.88 -17.22
N PHE A 130 -13.68 -13.54 -17.89
CA PHE A 130 -15.02 -14.01 -17.56
C PHE A 130 -15.57 -14.83 -18.72
N SER A 131 -16.72 -15.47 -18.51
CA SER A 131 -17.42 -16.25 -19.54
C SER A 131 -17.76 -15.45 -20.81
N TYR A 132 -17.85 -14.13 -20.70
CA TYR A 132 -18.12 -13.20 -21.81
C TYR A 132 -16.85 -12.52 -22.36
N GLY A 133 -15.66 -12.93 -21.91
CA GLY A 133 -14.38 -12.37 -22.34
C GLY A 133 -13.64 -11.56 -21.25
N PRO A 134 -12.50 -10.95 -21.60
CA PRO A 134 -11.72 -10.12 -20.69
C PRO A 134 -12.44 -8.79 -20.38
N ASP A 135 -12.55 -8.44 -19.10
CA ASP A 135 -13.11 -7.15 -18.67
C ASP A 135 -12.30 -6.52 -17.53
N LYS A 136 -11.60 -5.44 -17.85
CA LYS A 136 -10.78 -4.68 -16.90
C LYS A 136 -11.62 -3.97 -15.84
N ASN A 137 -12.87 -3.66 -16.13
CA ASN A 137 -13.77 -2.90 -15.26
C ASN A 137 -14.78 -3.78 -14.52
N ALA A 138 -14.68 -5.10 -14.63
CA ALA A 138 -15.66 -6.04 -14.06
C ALA A 138 -15.90 -5.87 -12.55
N TYR A 139 -14.89 -5.39 -11.81
CA TYR A 139 -14.99 -5.14 -10.38
C TYR A 139 -15.27 -3.67 -10.02
N ASN A 140 -15.32 -2.76 -10.99
CA ASN A 140 -15.51 -1.34 -10.75
C ASN A 140 -16.98 -1.04 -10.38
N LEU A 141 -17.21 -0.56 -9.16
CA LEU A 141 -18.54 -0.20 -8.65
C LEU A 141 -18.76 1.31 -8.55
N GLY A 142 -17.84 2.10 -9.12
CA GLY A 142 -17.74 3.55 -8.96
C GLY A 142 -16.80 3.96 -7.82
N ILE A 143 -16.10 5.09 -7.99
CA ILE A 143 -14.98 5.54 -7.14
C ILE A 143 -15.31 5.43 -5.65
N ARG A 144 -16.41 6.05 -5.20
CA ARG A 144 -16.80 6.03 -3.78
C ARG A 144 -16.96 4.62 -3.23
N ARG A 145 -17.62 3.73 -3.97
CA ARG A 145 -17.86 2.34 -3.54
C ARG A 145 -16.58 1.52 -3.55
N ASN A 146 -15.69 1.79 -4.50
CA ASN A 146 -14.39 1.11 -4.58
C ASN A 146 -13.49 1.47 -3.39
N PHE A 147 -13.39 2.76 -3.06
CA PHE A 147 -12.67 3.20 -1.86
C PHE A 147 -13.30 2.63 -0.59
N GLN A 148 -14.63 2.64 -0.50
CA GLN A 148 -15.35 2.04 0.60
C GLN A 148 -14.96 0.56 0.79
N GLN A 149 -14.82 -0.25 -0.26
CA GLN A 149 -14.41 -1.66 -0.09
C GLN A 149 -13.09 -1.83 0.68
N ILE A 150 -12.13 -0.92 0.47
CA ILE A 150 -10.81 -0.96 1.12
C ILE A 150 -10.81 -0.26 2.48
N PHE A 151 -11.41 0.93 2.59
CA PHE A 151 -11.30 1.78 3.77
C PHE A 151 -12.51 1.72 4.70
N GLY A 152 -13.61 1.08 4.30
CA GLY A 152 -14.83 0.97 5.07
C GLY A 152 -15.83 2.11 4.87
N ARG A 153 -16.99 2.01 5.51
CA ARG A 153 -18.05 3.04 5.46
C ARG A 153 -17.69 4.28 6.29
N ASN A 154 -17.11 4.06 7.46
CA ASN A 154 -16.79 5.11 8.41
C ASN A 154 -15.52 5.85 7.97
N ARG A 155 -15.68 7.10 7.51
CA ARG A 155 -14.58 7.94 7.01
C ARG A 155 -13.57 8.32 8.09
N LEU A 156 -13.99 8.39 9.36
CA LEU A 156 -13.09 8.70 10.48
C LEU A 156 -11.99 7.64 10.63
N LEU A 157 -12.27 6.40 10.21
CA LEU A 157 -11.32 5.30 10.30
C LEU A 157 -10.44 5.18 9.06
N TRP A 158 -10.63 6.02 8.04
CA TRP A 158 -9.91 5.86 6.77
C TRP A 158 -8.41 6.08 6.93
N LEU A 159 -8.02 7.09 7.73
CA LEU A 159 -6.62 7.41 7.99
C LEU A 159 -6.02 6.50 9.08
N LEU A 160 -6.85 5.89 9.92
CA LEU A 160 -6.35 5.06 11.02
C LEU A 160 -5.95 3.67 10.50
N PRO A 161 -4.78 3.13 10.91
CA PRO A 161 -4.32 1.79 10.58
C PRO A 161 -5.06 0.72 11.41
N ILE A 162 -6.38 0.76 11.38
CA ILE A 162 -7.26 -0.24 11.98
C ILE A 162 -8.06 -0.94 10.89
N PHE A 163 -8.44 -2.19 11.11
CA PHE A 163 -9.26 -2.93 10.16
C PHE A 163 -10.64 -2.27 10.02
N SER A 164 -11.01 -1.90 8.79
CA SER A 164 -12.33 -1.34 8.48
C SER A 164 -12.88 -1.75 7.11
N SER A 165 -12.14 -2.58 6.36
CA SER A 165 -12.56 -3.11 5.06
C SER A 165 -13.85 -3.95 5.18
N TYR A 166 -14.68 -3.96 4.14
CA TYR A 166 -16.07 -4.50 4.18
C TYR A 166 -16.22 -6.01 4.47
N VAL A 167 -15.13 -6.75 4.65
CA VAL A 167 -15.14 -8.22 4.86
C VAL A 167 -14.81 -8.55 6.31
N PHE A 168 -15.35 -7.79 7.27
CA PHE A 168 -15.31 -8.22 8.67
C PHE A 168 -16.34 -9.33 8.96
N VAL A 169 -17.36 -9.50 8.10
CA VAL A 169 -18.48 -10.43 8.34
C VAL A 169 -18.18 -11.88 7.89
N PHE A 170 -17.19 -12.10 7.03
CA PHE A 170 -16.77 -13.44 6.60
C PHE A 170 -15.25 -13.53 6.62
N LEU A 171 -14.68 -13.67 7.81
CA LEU A 171 -13.30 -14.10 8.01
C LEU A 171 -13.26 -15.63 7.96
N PRO A 172 -12.81 -16.28 6.88
CA PRO A 172 -12.28 -17.64 7.01
C PRO A 172 -11.01 -17.52 7.86
N ARG A 173 -10.70 -18.56 8.63
CA ARG A 173 -9.52 -18.69 9.52
C ARG A 173 -8.17 -18.28 8.88
N ALA A 174 -8.08 -18.14 7.57
CA ALA A 174 -6.91 -17.71 6.80
C ALA A 174 -6.44 -16.26 7.06
N CYS A 175 -7.35 -15.29 7.24
CA CYS A 175 -6.94 -13.89 7.50
C CYS A 175 -6.56 -13.69 8.99
N LEU A 176 -7.14 -14.48 9.90
CA LEU A 176 -6.65 -14.65 11.29
C LEU A 176 -5.26 -15.29 11.34
N ARG A 177 -4.91 -16.16 10.39
CA ARG A 177 -3.56 -16.73 10.28
C ARG A 177 -2.51 -15.68 9.88
N TRP A 178 -2.89 -14.52 9.36
CA TRP A 178 -1.98 -13.40 9.08
C TRP A 178 -1.47 -12.74 10.37
N LEU A 179 -2.34 -12.59 11.39
CA LEU A 179 -1.93 -12.18 12.75
C LEU A 179 -0.93 -13.17 13.36
N TYR A 180 -1.12 -14.47 13.13
CA TYR A 180 -0.21 -15.51 13.64
C TYR A 180 1.09 -15.66 12.83
N CYS A 181 1.07 -15.49 11.50
CA CYS A 181 2.24 -15.67 10.65
C CYS A 181 3.20 -14.46 10.66
N SER A 182 2.73 -13.28 11.09
CA SER A 182 3.61 -12.16 11.43
C SER A 182 4.43 -12.42 12.71
N ASN A 183 3.90 -13.25 13.61
CA ASN A 183 4.50 -13.48 14.93
C ASN A 183 5.52 -14.64 14.93
N SER A 184 5.47 -15.53 13.94
CA SER A 184 6.41 -16.65 13.81
C SER A 184 7.75 -16.29 13.16
N ARG A 185 7.91 -15.06 12.64
CA ARG A 185 9.19 -14.54 12.10
C ARG A 185 10.03 -13.71 13.09
N PHE A 186 9.57 -13.56 14.33
CA PHE A 186 10.32 -12.92 15.43
C PHE A 186 10.81 -13.94 16.49
N LYS A 187 10.79 -15.25 16.16
CA LYS A 187 11.31 -16.34 17.01
C LYS A 187 12.39 -17.18 16.31
N GLN A 188 13.25 -16.52 15.54
CA GLN A 188 14.57 -17.05 15.17
C GLN A 188 15.62 -16.04 15.53
#